data_AF-A0A3G3GKC2-F1
#
_entry.id   AF-A0A3G3GKC2-F1
#
_cell.length_a   1.000
_cell.length_b   1.000
_cell.length_c   1.000
_cell.angle_alpha   90.00
_cell.angle_beta   90.00
_cell.angle_gamma   90.00
#
_symmetry.space_group_name_H-M   'P 1'
#
loop_
_entity.id
_entity.type
_entity.pdbx_description
1 polymer ?
#
loop_
_entity_poly.entity_id
_entity_poly.type
_entity_poly.pdbx_seq_one_letter_code
_entity_poly.pdbx_strand_id
1 'polypeptide(L)'
;MPLQTDQLHKELDLIQAVITRMAQNSFQIKAWLIGVLSATVALGKDNLLVSDTNHFMAYVFNALLLISIGLFWYLDAYYLNTEHRYRKLYAWVLKHRPKNDDYLYDLETFSRKVGKEEQRVDEGVGSVRHRMFNKTLWGFYCLPFLLVILLVGYNIHKSTQKKVAPKKQSVSVHPKAPLQAKPTVEKVQLR
;
A
#
# COMPACT_ATOMS: atom_id res chain seq x y z
N MET A 1 -20.37 -5.40 45.89
CA MET A 1 -21.77 -5.42 45.39
C MET A 1 -21.77 -6.28 44.14
N PRO A 2 -22.72 -7.19 43.91
CA PRO A 2 -22.85 -7.78 42.57
C PRO A 2 -23.14 -6.63 41.60
N LEU A 3 -22.29 -6.47 40.58
CA LEU A 3 -22.43 -5.46 39.54
C LEU A 3 -23.82 -5.59 38.90
N GLN A 4 -24.53 -4.47 38.70
CA GLN A 4 -25.88 -4.51 38.11
C GLN A 4 -25.78 -5.12 36.72
N THR A 5 -26.59 -6.13 36.42
CA THR A 5 -26.57 -6.84 35.13
C THR A 5 -26.61 -5.88 33.93
N ASP A 6 -27.30 -4.76 34.08
CA ASP A 6 -27.38 -3.69 33.08
C ASP A 6 -26.02 -3.02 32.80
N GLN A 7 -25.21 -2.79 33.82
CA GLN A 7 -23.87 -2.21 33.67
C GLN A 7 -22.92 -3.18 32.96
N LEU A 8 -23.01 -4.48 33.27
CA LEU A 8 -22.25 -5.53 32.59
C LEU A 8 -22.62 -5.58 31.09
N HIS A 9 -23.91 -5.67 30.77
CA HIS A 9 -24.36 -5.68 29.38
C HIS A 9 -23.90 -4.44 28.62
N LYS A 10 -24.01 -3.26 29.25
CA LYS A 10 -23.56 -2.00 28.64
C LYS A 10 -22.05 -1.99 28.37
N GLU A 11 -21.23 -2.49 29.28
CA GLU A 11 -19.77 -2.58 29.08
C GLU A 11 -19.43 -3.57 27.95
N LEU A 12 -20.10 -4.73 27.92
CA LEU A 12 -19.93 -5.72 26.86
C LEU A 12 -20.36 -5.17 25.49
N ASP A 13 -21.44 -4.39 25.44
CA ASP A 13 -21.91 -3.72 24.22
C ASP A 13 -20.91 -2.68 23.72
N LEU A 14 -20.28 -1.91 24.61
CA LEU A 14 -19.21 -0.97 24.25
C LEU A 14 -18.02 -1.70 23.62
N ILE A 15 -17.57 -2.81 24.22
CA ILE A 15 -16.47 -3.61 23.66
C ILE A 15 -16.88 -4.22 22.31
N GLN A 16 -18.09 -4.76 22.21
CA GLN A 16 -18.63 -5.35 20.99
C GLN A 16 -18.74 -4.32 19.86
N ALA A 17 -19.11 -3.07 20.17
CA ALA A 17 -19.12 -1.98 19.21
C ALA A 17 -17.72 -1.69 18.65
N VAL A 18 -16.68 -1.76 19.48
CA VAL A 18 -15.29 -1.61 19.01
C VAL A 18 -14.88 -2.79 18.12
N ILE A 19 -15.16 -4.03 18.52
CA ILE A 19 -14.89 -5.23 17.71
C ILE A 19 -15.54 -5.11 16.33
N THR A 20 -16.81 -4.71 16.30
CA THR A 20 -17.59 -4.52 15.07
C THR A 20 -16.98 -3.45 14.18
N ARG A 21 -16.58 -2.30 14.74
CA ARG A 21 -15.89 -1.23 14.00
C ARG A 21 -14.56 -1.69 13.42
N MET A 22 -13.77 -2.47 14.16
CA MET A 22 -12.50 -3.00 13.65
C MET A 22 -12.71 -3.97 12.48
N ALA A 23 -13.69 -4.87 12.59
CA ALA A 23 -14.05 -5.79 11.50
C ALA A 23 -14.56 -5.04 10.25
N GLN A 24 -15.40 -4.02 10.44
CA GLN A 24 -15.89 -3.17 9.35
C GLN A 24 -14.76 -2.41 8.66
N ASN A 25 -13.84 -1.80 9.43
CA ASN A 25 -12.71 -1.07 8.88
C ASN A 25 -11.74 -1.99 8.11
N SER A 26 -11.50 -3.21 8.60
CA SER A 26 -10.73 -4.25 7.88
C SER A 26 -11.36 -4.59 6.53
N PHE A 27 -12.67 -4.79 6.51
CA PHE A 27 -13.40 -5.05 5.26
C PHE A 27 -13.35 -3.86 4.29
N GLN A 28 -13.56 -2.64 4.79
CA GLN A 28 -13.51 -1.42 3.97
C GLN A 28 -12.14 -1.22 3.33
N ILE A 29 -11.06 -1.49 4.04
CA ILE A 29 -9.69 -1.41 3.49
C ILE A 29 -9.51 -2.35 2.31
N LYS A 30 -10.00 -3.59 2.40
CA LYS A 30 -9.92 -4.54 1.28
C LYS A 30 -10.67 -4.02 0.04
N ALA A 31 -11.83 -3.38 0.24
CA ALA A 31 -12.60 -2.77 -0.85
C ALA A 31 -11.88 -1.55 -1.46
N TRP A 32 -11.35 -0.66 -0.61
CA TRP A 32 -10.61 0.53 -1.04
C TRP A 32 -9.32 0.17 -1.79
N LEU A 33 -8.65 -0.92 -1.41
CA LEU A 33 -7.49 -1.42 -2.16
C LEU A 33 -7.88 -1.70 -3.61
N ILE A 34 -8.97 -2.43 -3.85
CA ILE A 34 -9.43 -2.77 -5.21
C ILE A 34 -9.76 -1.49 -5.99
N GLY A 35 -10.41 -0.52 -5.35
CA GLY A 35 -10.70 0.78 -5.94
C GLY A 35 -9.44 1.55 -6.35
N VAL A 36 -8.47 1.68 -5.44
CA VAL A 36 -7.19 2.36 -5.70
C VAL A 36 -6.39 1.65 -6.78
N LEU A 37 -6.31 0.31 -6.76
CA LEU A 37 -5.63 -0.46 -7.81
C LEU A 37 -6.27 -0.25 -9.18
N SER A 38 -7.61 -0.33 -9.25
CA SER A 38 -8.37 -0.13 -10.49
C SER A 38 -8.19 1.29 -11.04
N ALA A 39 -8.30 2.31 -10.18
CA ALA A 39 -8.07 3.69 -10.56
C ALA A 39 -6.63 3.94 -11.03
N THR A 40 -5.65 3.38 -10.33
CA THR A 40 -4.23 3.52 -10.69
C THR A 40 -3.94 2.90 -12.06
N VAL A 41 -4.50 1.72 -12.35
CA VAL A 41 -4.36 1.06 -13.66
C VAL A 41 -5.08 1.85 -14.75
N ALA A 42 -6.29 2.36 -14.49
CA ALA A 42 -7.07 3.13 -15.45
C ALA A 42 -6.37 4.45 -15.83
N LEU A 43 -5.89 5.20 -14.84
CA LEU A 43 -5.15 6.45 -15.05
C LEU A 43 -3.75 6.21 -15.64
N GLY A 44 -3.16 5.06 -15.32
CA GLY A 44 -1.82 4.70 -15.75
C GLY A 44 -1.73 3.97 -17.08
N LYS A 45 -2.83 3.73 -17.80
CA LYS A 45 -2.88 2.81 -18.97
C LYS A 45 -1.72 2.98 -19.96
N ASP A 46 -1.37 4.22 -20.31
CA ASP A 46 -0.31 4.52 -21.29
C ASP A 46 1.09 4.61 -20.69
N ASN A 47 1.17 4.73 -19.36
CA ASN A 47 2.41 4.92 -18.59
C ASN A 47 2.76 3.71 -17.72
N LEU A 48 1.91 2.69 -17.61
CA LEU A 48 2.12 1.52 -16.75
C LEU A 48 3.31 0.67 -17.23
N LEU A 49 3.49 0.62 -18.54
CA LEU A 49 4.59 -0.05 -19.20
C LEU A 49 5.62 0.96 -19.68
N VAL A 50 6.88 0.57 -19.60
CA VAL A 50 7.99 1.36 -20.13
C VAL A 50 7.83 1.55 -21.65
N SER A 51 7.66 2.81 -22.05
CA SER A 51 7.56 3.30 -23.43
C SER A 51 8.81 4.11 -23.80
N ASP A 52 9.03 4.38 -25.09
CA ASP A 52 10.26 5.03 -25.61
C ASP A 52 10.50 6.44 -25.07
N THR A 53 9.45 7.12 -24.63
CA THR A 53 9.50 8.55 -24.31
C THR A 53 9.59 8.84 -22.81
N ASN A 54 9.04 8.00 -21.93
CA ASN A 54 8.88 8.35 -20.50
C ASN A 54 9.06 7.15 -19.54
N HIS A 55 10.30 6.70 -19.35
CA HIS A 55 10.63 5.63 -18.38
C HIS A 55 10.28 5.99 -16.92
N PHE A 56 10.39 7.26 -16.54
CA PHE A 56 10.18 7.72 -15.17
C PHE A 56 8.73 7.50 -14.69
N MET A 57 7.75 7.86 -15.51
CA MET A 57 6.33 7.73 -15.15
C MET A 57 5.93 6.28 -14.87
N ALA A 58 6.47 5.32 -15.64
CA ALA A 58 6.23 3.90 -15.37
C ALA A 58 6.71 3.50 -13.97
N TYR A 59 7.90 3.93 -13.54
CA TYR A 59 8.37 3.62 -12.20
C TYR A 59 7.52 4.29 -11.11
N VAL A 60 7.01 5.50 -11.35
CA VAL A 60 6.10 6.18 -10.41
C VAL A 60 4.79 5.41 -10.23
N PHE A 61 4.13 5.00 -11.30
CA PHE A 61 2.89 4.21 -11.21
C PHE A 61 3.11 2.84 -10.55
N ASN A 62 4.22 2.17 -10.86
CA ASN A 62 4.59 0.91 -10.20
C ASN A 62 4.85 1.08 -8.70
N ALA A 63 5.58 2.14 -8.31
CA ALA A 63 5.83 2.46 -6.92
C ALA A 63 4.53 2.77 -6.17
N LEU A 64 3.62 3.52 -6.80
CA LEU A 64 2.29 3.83 -6.23
C LEU A 64 1.52 2.54 -5.94
N LEU A 65 1.46 1.60 -6.89
CA LEU A 65 0.80 0.31 -6.69
C LEU A 65 1.41 -0.49 -5.53
N LEU A 66 2.75 -0.60 -5.46
CA LEU A 66 3.43 -1.32 -4.39
C LEU A 66 3.19 -0.70 -3.01
N ILE A 67 3.31 0.63 -2.92
CA ILE A 67 3.11 1.37 -1.68
C ILE A 67 1.66 1.23 -1.22
N SER A 68 0.68 1.36 -2.13
CA SER A 68 -0.73 1.14 -1.80
C SER A 68 -0.95 -0.27 -1.27
N ILE A 69 -0.47 -1.32 -1.96
CA ILE A 69 -0.65 -2.70 -1.48
C ILE A 69 -0.04 -2.88 -0.08
N GLY A 70 1.19 -2.40 0.14
CA GLY A 70 1.88 -2.52 1.42
C GLY A 70 1.17 -1.80 2.58
N LEU A 71 0.72 -0.56 2.34
CA LEU A 71 -0.01 0.23 3.33
C LEU A 71 -1.34 -0.41 3.71
N PHE A 72 -2.13 -0.80 2.71
CA PHE A 72 -3.43 -1.44 2.93
C PHE A 72 -3.27 -2.81 3.60
N TRP A 73 -2.21 -3.56 3.28
CA TRP A 73 -1.92 -4.84 3.94
C TRP A 73 -1.57 -4.67 5.42
N TYR A 74 -0.71 -3.69 5.74
CA TYR A 74 -0.37 -3.38 7.12
C TYR A 74 -1.60 -2.95 7.92
N LEU A 75 -2.42 -2.06 7.35
CA LEU A 75 -3.56 -1.47 8.04
C LEU A 75 -4.69 -2.49 8.25
N ASP A 76 -4.89 -3.41 7.30
CA ASP A 76 -5.77 -4.57 7.49
C ASP A 76 -5.30 -5.49 8.63
N ALA A 77 -4.01 -5.80 8.67
CA ALA A 77 -3.42 -6.57 9.76
C ALA A 77 -3.56 -5.86 11.11
N TYR A 78 -3.44 -4.53 11.14
CA TYR A 78 -3.63 -3.71 12.34
C TYR A 78 -5.06 -3.79 12.88
N TYR A 79 -6.08 -3.65 12.03
CA TYR A 79 -7.47 -3.74 12.47
C TYR A 79 -7.83 -5.14 12.98
N LEU A 80 -7.41 -6.18 12.28
CA LEU A 80 -7.57 -7.55 12.77
C LEU A 80 -6.82 -7.73 14.09
N ASN A 81 -5.59 -7.20 14.23
CA ASN A 81 -4.85 -7.28 15.49
C ASN A 81 -5.63 -6.70 16.66
N THR A 82 -6.08 -5.47 16.48
CA THR A 82 -6.87 -4.72 17.44
C THR A 82 -8.16 -5.45 17.79
N GLU A 83 -8.88 -5.97 16.81
CA GLU A 83 -10.10 -6.75 17.03
C GLU A 83 -9.89 -7.91 18.01
N HIS A 84 -8.82 -8.71 17.84
CA HIS A 84 -8.57 -9.81 18.78
C HIS A 84 -8.20 -9.34 20.19
N ARG A 85 -7.51 -8.20 20.33
CA ARG A 85 -7.24 -7.61 21.66
C ARG A 85 -8.57 -7.29 22.36
N TYR A 86 -9.51 -6.71 21.63
CA TYR A 86 -10.85 -6.43 22.16
C TYR A 86 -11.67 -7.70 22.42
N ARG A 87 -11.54 -8.76 21.60
CA ARG A 87 -12.15 -10.08 21.91
C ARG A 87 -11.60 -10.68 23.21
N LYS A 88 -10.30 -10.53 23.48
CA LYS A 88 -9.69 -10.96 24.76
C LYS A 88 -10.19 -10.10 25.92
N LEU A 89 -10.32 -8.80 25.71
CA LEU A 89 -10.91 -7.88 26.70
C LEU A 89 -12.35 -8.25 27.03
N TYR A 90 -13.17 -8.53 26.01
CA TYR A 90 -14.54 -9.01 26.19
C TYR A 90 -14.60 -10.26 27.09
N ALA A 91 -13.77 -11.27 26.78
CA ALA A 91 -13.69 -12.49 27.57
C ALA A 91 -13.19 -12.24 29.02
N TRP A 92 -12.25 -11.30 29.20
CA TRP A 92 -11.75 -10.92 30.51
C TRP A 92 -12.84 -10.26 31.36
N VAL A 93 -13.59 -9.31 30.80
CA VAL A 93 -14.67 -8.59 31.49
C VAL A 93 -15.74 -9.57 31.96
N LEU A 94 -16.18 -10.47 31.08
CA LEU A 94 -17.17 -11.49 31.41
C LEU A 94 -16.72 -12.40 32.58
N LYS A 95 -15.43 -12.71 32.68
CA LYS A 95 -14.87 -13.55 33.75
C LYS A 95 -14.73 -12.82 35.09
N HIS A 96 -14.39 -11.53 35.08
CA HIS A 96 -13.98 -10.81 36.29
C HIS A 96 -15.06 -9.90 36.88
N ARG A 97 -16.06 -9.46 36.09
CA ARG A 97 -17.16 -8.62 36.62
C ARG A 97 -17.98 -9.19 37.75
N PRO A 98 -18.24 -10.50 37.83
CA PRO A 98 -18.93 -11.06 38.99
C PRO A 98 -18.17 -10.85 40.32
N LYS A 99 -16.87 -10.51 40.26
CA LYS A 99 -15.96 -10.46 41.40
C LYS A 99 -15.38 -9.06 41.68
N ASN A 100 -15.33 -8.17 40.68
CA ASN A 100 -14.70 -6.86 40.79
C ASN A 100 -15.23 -5.85 39.77
N ASP A 101 -15.36 -4.59 40.21
CA ASP A 101 -15.82 -3.44 39.42
C ASP A 101 -14.64 -2.55 38.94
N ASP A 102 -13.39 -2.87 39.27
CA ASP A 102 -12.21 -2.12 38.81
C ASP A 102 -12.14 -2.03 37.28
N TYR A 103 -11.70 -0.90 36.73
CA TYR A 103 -11.64 -0.67 35.27
C TYR A 103 -13.02 -0.69 34.57
N LEU A 104 -14.13 -0.43 35.29
CA LEU A 104 -15.47 -0.34 34.69
C LEU A 104 -15.52 0.70 33.57
N TYR A 105 -15.90 0.25 32.38
CA TYR A 105 -15.93 1.04 31.16
C TYR A 105 -14.56 1.52 30.64
N ASP A 106 -13.45 1.02 31.21
CA ASP A 106 -12.14 1.25 30.65
C ASP A 106 -11.93 0.32 29.44
N LEU A 107 -11.70 0.92 28.27
CA LEU A 107 -11.47 0.23 27.00
C LEU A 107 -10.02 0.33 26.52
N GLU A 108 -9.21 1.16 27.17
CA GLU A 108 -7.85 1.50 26.72
C GLU A 108 -6.80 0.68 27.44
N THR A 109 -7.05 0.36 28.71
CA THR A 109 -6.09 -0.34 29.56
C THR A 109 -6.15 -1.85 29.38
N PHE A 110 -5.10 -2.40 28.75
CA PHE A 110 -4.91 -3.85 28.59
C PHE A 110 -4.04 -4.49 29.68
N SER A 111 -3.32 -3.71 30.49
CA SER A 111 -2.61 -4.18 31.68
C SER A 111 -3.45 -3.90 32.92
N ARG A 112 -4.09 -4.93 33.48
CA ARG A 112 -5.06 -4.77 34.57
C ARG A 112 -4.60 -5.49 35.82
N LYS A 113 -4.82 -4.88 36.98
CA LYS A 113 -4.58 -5.51 38.28
C LYS A 113 -5.80 -6.32 38.69
N VAL A 114 -5.58 -7.58 39.08
CA VAL A 114 -6.60 -8.46 39.65
C VAL A 114 -6.11 -8.87 41.04
N GLY A 115 -6.61 -8.19 42.07
CA GLY A 115 -6.08 -8.33 43.43
C GLY A 115 -4.65 -7.77 43.52
N LYS A 116 -3.68 -8.63 43.84
CA LYS A 116 -2.25 -8.25 43.94
C LYS A 116 -1.44 -8.51 42.67
N GLU A 117 -2.02 -9.22 41.70
CA GLU A 117 -1.33 -9.64 40.47
C GLU A 117 -1.67 -8.69 39.30
N GLU A 118 -0.68 -8.41 38.46
CA GLU A 118 -0.87 -7.68 37.21
C GLU A 118 -1.04 -8.66 36.05
N GLN A 119 -2.15 -8.56 35.35
CA GLN A 119 -2.50 -9.40 34.22
C GLN A 119 -2.57 -8.58 32.93
N ARG A 120 -1.91 -9.07 31.88
CA ARG A 120 -2.09 -8.54 30.53
C ARG A 120 -3.28 -9.22 29.87
N VAL A 121 -4.34 -8.46 29.66
CA VAL A 121 -5.59 -8.92 29.02
C VAL A 121 -5.33 -9.37 27.59
N ASP A 122 -4.42 -8.70 26.87
CA ASP A 122 -4.04 -9.03 25.51
C ASP A 122 -2.87 -10.04 25.42
N GLU A 123 -2.61 -10.78 26.49
CA GLU A 123 -1.61 -11.84 26.49
C GLU A 123 -1.94 -12.92 25.43
N GLY A 124 -0.91 -13.32 24.69
CA GLY A 124 -1.03 -14.25 23.57
C GLY A 124 -1.62 -13.64 22.30
N VAL A 125 -2.02 -12.36 22.30
CA VAL A 125 -2.28 -11.64 21.04
C VAL A 125 -0.92 -11.35 20.40
N GLY A 126 -0.66 -11.97 19.25
CA GLY A 126 0.56 -11.74 18.48
C GLY A 126 0.72 -10.29 18.02
N SER A 127 1.90 -9.97 17.49
CA SER A 127 2.15 -8.65 16.90
C SER A 127 1.38 -8.47 15.58
N VAL A 128 1.08 -7.23 15.21
CA VAL A 128 0.51 -6.85 13.91
C VAL A 128 1.30 -7.46 12.75
N ARG A 129 2.64 -7.44 12.84
CA ARG A 129 3.53 -8.04 11.83
C ARG A 129 3.34 -9.55 11.70
N HIS A 130 3.22 -10.25 12.83
CA HIS A 130 2.96 -11.69 12.81
C HIS A 130 1.65 -12.01 12.09
N ARG A 131 0.61 -11.18 12.29
CA ARG A 131 -0.66 -11.29 11.58
C ARG A 131 -0.55 -10.99 10.10
N MET A 132 0.22 -9.99 9.73
CA MET A 132 0.46 -9.63 8.33
C MET A 132 0.99 -10.82 7.51
N PHE A 133 1.89 -11.62 8.11
CA PHE A 133 2.50 -12.78 7.47
C PHE A 133 1.79 -14.12 7.73
N ASN A 134 0.64 -14.12 8.42
CA ASN A 134 -0.13 -15.35 8.61
C ASN A 134 -0.96 -15.72 7.37
N LYS A 135 -1.26 -17.02 7.24
CA LYS A 135 -1.94 -17.63 6.07
C LYS A 135 -3.22 -16.88 5.64
N THR A 136 -3.95 -16.31 6.59
CA THR A 136 -5.24 -15.63 6.35
C THR A 136 -5.13 -14.39 5.46
N LEU A 137 -4.10 -13.55 5.66
CA LEU A 137 -3.91 -12.33 4.87
C LEU A 137 -3.01 -12.54 3.67
N TRP A 138 -2.07 -13.49 3.81
CA TRP A 138 -1.08 -13.76 2.79
C TRP A 138 -1.72 -14.05 1.43
N GLY A 139 -2.75 -14.90 1.35
CA GLY A 139 -3.39 -15.23 0.08
C GLY A 139 -4.00 -14.02 -0.66
N PHE A 140 -4.66 -13.12 0.07
CA PHE A 140 -5.34 -11.96 -0.54
C PHE A 140 -4.34 -10.92 -1.06
N TYR A 141 -3.29 -10.61 -0.29
CA TYR A 141 -2.32 -9.56 -0.65
C TYR A 141 -1.16 -10.07 -1.50
N CYS A 142 -0.81 -11.36 -1.44
CA CYS A 142 0.27 -11.95 -2.23
C CYS A 142 -0.05 -11.90 -3.73
N LEU A 143 -1.30 -12.17 -4.13
CA LEU A 143 -1.69 -12.14 -5.54
C LEU A 143 -1.45 -10.77 -6.21
N PRO A 144 -2.03 -9.64 -5.73
CA PRO A 144 -1.78 -8.33 -6.35
C PRO A 144 -0.31 -7.91 -6.21
N PHE A 145 0.36 -8.26 -5.10
CA PHE A 145 1.77 -7.95 -4.91
C PHE A 145 2.66 -8.65 -5.95
N LEU A 146 2.44 -9.94 -6.20
CA LEU A 146 3.15 -10.70 -7.23
C LEU A 146 2.90 -10.14 -8.63
N LEU A 147 1.66 -9.78 -8.96
CA LEU A 147 1.33 -9.15 -10.25
C LEU A 147 2.13 -7.86 -10.48
N VAL A 148 2.23 -7.01 -9.46
CA VAL A 148 2.99 -5.76 -9.57
C VAL A 148 4.50 -6.03 -9.62
N ILE A 149 5.01 -7.02 -8.88
CA ILE A 149 6.44 -7.41 -8.99
C ILE A 149 6.76 -7.90 -10.41
N LEU A 150 5.91 -8.72 -11.01
CA LEU A 150 6.10 -9.19 -12.40
C LEU A 150 6.09 -8.02 -13.39
N LEU A 151 5.16 -7.08 -13.21
CA LEU A 151 5.07 -5.86 -14.02
C LEU A 151 6.35 -5.01 -13.91
N VAL A 152 6.87 -4.82 -12.69
CA VAL A 152 8.13 -4.11 -12.45
C VAL A 152 9.31 -4.85 -13.09
N GLY A 153 9.40 -6.17 -12.91
CA GLY A 153 10.45 -6.99 -13.51
C GLY A 153 10.45 -6.91 -15.04
N TYR A 154 9.27 -6.98 -15.65
CA TYR A 154 9.10 -6.79 -17.10
C TYR A 154 9.57 -5.40 -17.55
N ASN A 155 9.18 -4.35 -16.82
CA ASN A 155 9.57 -2.97 -17.12
C ASN A 155 11.09 -2.78 -17.02
N ILE A 156 11.74 -3.37 -16.00
CA ILE A 156 13.20 -3.35 -15.86
C ILE A 156 13.85 -4.07 -17.03
N HIS A 157 13.44 -5.31 -17.34
CA HIS A 157 14.02 -6.11 -18.42
C HIS A 157 13.91 -5.39 -19.78
N LYS A 158 12.73 -4.84 -20.10
CA LYS A 158 12.51 -4.05 -21.31
C LYS A 158 13.35 -2.78 -21.36
N SER A 159 13.52 -2.10 -20.22
CA SER A 159 14.37 -0.90 -20.15
C SER A 159 15.85 -1.22 -20.40
N THR A 160 16.33 -2.38 -19.94
CA THR A 160 17.70 -2.85 -20.17
C THR A 160 17.92 -3.17 -21.66
N GLN A 161 16.98 -3.86 -22.30
CA GLN A 161 17.07 -4.16 -23.75
C GLN A 161 17.14 -2.88 -24.60
N LYS A 162 16.36 -1.85 -24.26
CA LYS A 162 16.41 -0.56 -24.98
C LYS A 162 17.73 0.18 -24.83
N LYS A 163 18.39 0.10 -23.66
CA LYS A 163 19.71 0.71 -23.45
C LYS A 163 20.81 0.04 -24.28
N VAL A 164 20.65 -1.24 -24.64
CA VAL A 164 21.64 -2.04 -25.39
C VAL A 164 21.49 -1.87 -26.91
N ALA A 165 20.33 -1.43 -27.41
CA ALA A 165 20.16 -1.15 -28.85
C ALA A 165 20.94 0.12 -29.26
N PRO A 166 21.87 0.05 -30.23
CA PRO A 166 22.66 1.21 -30.63
C PRO A 166 21.76 2.29 -31.24
N LYS A 167 21.88 3.51 -30.72
CA LYS A 167 21.29 4.73 -31.30
C LYS A 167 21.84 4.87 -32.72
N LYS A 168 21.07 4.48 -33.75
CA LYS A 168 21.41 4.77 -35.15
C LYS A 168 21.54 6.30 -35.28
N GLN A 169 22.78 6.79 -35.28
CA GLN A 169 23.10 8.14 -35.69
C GLN A 169 22.62 8.28 -37.14
N SER A 170 21.55 9.05 -37.35
CA SER A 170 21.24 9.62 -38.63
C SER A 170 22.37 10.61 -38.96
N VAL A 171 23.42 10.12 -39.61
CA VAL A 171 24.39 10.97 -40.30
C VAL A 171 23.61 11.67 -41.40
N SER A 172 23.28 12.94 -41.18
CA SER A 172 22.77 13.82 -42.23
C SER A 172 23.89 14.04 -43.23
N VAL A 173 23.90 13.26 -44.31
CA VAL A 173 24.73 13.55 -45.48
C VAL A 173 24.13 14.79 -46.12
N HIS A 174 24.64 15.96 -45.74
CA HIS A 174 24.39 17.21 -46.44
C HIS A 174 24.99 17.07 -47.85
N PRO A 175 24.23 17.25 -48.94
CA PRO A 175 24.82 17.29 -50.28
C PRO A 175 25.71 18.53 -50.38
N LYS A 176 27.00 18.35 -50.71
CA LYS A 176 27.89 19.46 -51.09
C LYS A 176 27.30 20.13 -52.33
N ALA A 177 26.97 21.42 -52.22
CA ALA A 177 26.62 22.25 -53.36
C ALA A 177 27.83 22.40 -54.31
N PRO A 178 27.64 22.30 -55.64
CA PRO A 178 28.73 22.50 -56.59
C PRO A 178 29.13 23.98 -56.70
N LEU A 179 30.44 24.18 -56.78
CA LEU A 179 31.16 25.42 -56.96
C LEU A 179 30.55 26.26 -58.11
N GLN A 180 29.93 27.39 -57.81
CA GLN A 180 29.55 28.39 -58.83
C GLN A 180 30.76 29.26 -59.13
N ALA A 181 31.22 29.21 -60.38
CA ALA A 181 32.36 29.96 -60.89
C ALA A 181 32.07 31.46 -60.93
N LYS A 182 33.07 32.26 -60.55
CA LYS A 182 33.09 33.72 -60.51
C LYS A 182 33.18 34.27 -61.95
N PRO A 183 32.33 35.20 -62.41
CA PRO A 183 32.53 35.82 -63.71
C PRO A 183 33.62 36.90 -63.63
N THR A 184 34.48 36.83 -64.63
CA THR A 184 35.64 37.67 -64.94
C THR A 184 35.24 39.13 -65.16
N VAL A 185 36.02 40.04 -64.58
CA VAL A 185 35.95 41.48 -64.83
C VAL A 185 36.57 41.77 -66.19
N GLU A 186 35.78 42.24 -67.14
CA GLU A 186 36.28 42.85 -68.37
C GLU A 186 36.08 44.37 -68.28
N LYS A 187 37.20 45.08 -68.05
CA LYS A 187 37.36 46.51 -68.33
C LYS A 187 37.57 46.70 -69.84
N VAL A 188 37.49 47.96 -70.31
CA VAL A 188 38.03 48.55 -71.59
C VAL A 188 36.89 48.84 -72.61
N GLN A 189 36.60 50.03 -73.18
CA GLN A 189 37.24 51.36 -73.42
C GLN A 189 36.13 52.39 -73.79
N LEU A 190 36.17 53.66 -73.32
CA LEU A 190 36.65 54.88 -74.04
C LEU A 190 36.06 55.13 -75.45
N ARG A 191 35.05 56.01 -75.55
CA ARG A 191 35.03 57.29 -76.30
C ARG A 191 33.72 58.02 -76.10
#